data_AF-A0A954THB4-F1
#
_entry.id   AF-A0A954THB4-F1
#
_cell.length_a   1.000
_cell.length_b   1.000
_cell.length_c   1.000
_cell.angle_alpha   90.00
_cell.angle_beta   90.00
_cell.angle_gamma   90.00
#
_symmetry.space_group_name_H-M   'P 1'
#
loop_
_entity.id
_entity.type
_entity.pdbx_description
1 polymer ?
#
loop_
_entity_poly.entity_id
_entity_poly.type
_entity_poly.pdbx_seq_one_letter_code
_entity_poly.pdbx_strand_id
1 'polypeptide(L)'
;MTSTNMTREKLPAGDCLCNYCAAKCCRYFALAIDTPDCAQDYDYMRWYLLHEHASVFVDEGVWYILVHTRCKHLQADNLCG
;
A
#
# COMPACT_ATOMS: atom_id res chain seq x y z
N MET A 1 18.87 -1.82 9.69
CA MET A 1 19.47 -2.34 8.45
C MET A 1 19.01 -1.44 7.32
N THR A 2 19.89 -0.57 6.83
CA THR A 2 19.58 0.41 5.79
C THR A 2 19.45 -0.33 4.47
N SER A 3 18.24 -0.77 4.12
CA SER A 3 17.97 -1.47 2.87
C SER A 3 18.21 -0.51 1.70
N THR A 4 19.30 -0.69 0.98
CA THR A 4 19.51 -0.03 -0.31
C THR A 4 18.40 -0.49 -1.25
N ASN A 5 17.53 0.43 -1.70
CA ASN A 5 16.48 0.08 -2.66
C ASN A 5 17.11 -0.42 -3.96
N MET A 6 16.84 -1.68 -4.32
CA MET A 6 17.24 -2.28 -5.59
C MET A 6 16.40 -1.68 -6.72
N THR A 7 17.03 -1.35 -7.85
CA THR A 7 16.38 -0.80 -9.05
C THR A 7 16.67 -1.66 -10.27
N ARG A 8 15.90 -1.49 -11.36
CA ARG A 8 16.09 -2.27 -12.60
C ARG A 8 17.49 -2.08 -13.18
N GLU A 9 18.04 -0.89 -13.06
CA GLU A 9 19.36 -0.52 -13.60
C GLU A 9 20.51 -1.17 -12.82
N LYS A 10 20.27 -1.56 -11.56
CA LYS A 10 21.26 -2.17 -10.66
C LYS A 10 21.12 -3.69 -10.56
N LEU A 11 20.13 -4.27 -11.25
CA LEU A 11 19.84 -5.69 -11.21
C LEU A 11 20.90 -6.49 -12.00
N PRO A 12 21.55 -7.51 -11.41
CA PRO A 12 22.46 -8.37 -12.15
C PRO A 12 21.75 -9.09 -13.30
N ALA A 13 22.49 -9.36 -14.38
CA ALA A 13 21.95 -10.10 -15.52
C ALA A 13 21.50 -11.51 -15.09
N GLY A 14 20.26 -11.87 -15.38
CA GLY A 14 19.66 -13.16 -15.02
C GLY A 14 18.99 -13.21 -13.64
N ASP A 15 18.98 -12.11 -12.88
CA ASP A 15 18.29 -12.02 -11.58
C ASP A 15 16.88 -11.40 -11.69
N CYS A 16 16.10 -11.43 -10.60
CA CYS A 16 14.73 -10.91 -10.52
C CYS A 16 14.58 -9.90 -9.38
N LEU A 17 13.90 -8.77 -9.64
CA LEU A 17 13.62 -7.76 -8.61
C LEU A 17 12.82 -8.28 -7.43
N CYS A 18 11.97 -9.30 -7.64
CA CYS A 18 11.19 -9.90 -6.57
C CYS A 18 12.08 -10.46 -5.44
N ASN A 19 13.28 -10.93 -5.76
CA ASN A 19 14.25 -11.45 -4.78
C ASN A 19 14.75 -10.39 -3.78
N TYR A 20 14.53 -9.11 -4.08
CA TYR A 20 14.92 -7.97 -3.26
C TYR A 20 13.72 -7.22 -2.68
N CYS A 21 12.50 -7.74 -2.87
CA CYS A 21 11.27 -7.08 -2.45
C CYS A 21 11.02 -7.26 -0.94
N ALA A 22 10.78 -6.15 -0.23
CA ALA A 22 10.34 -6.18 1.17
C ALA A 22 8.81 -6.40 1.34
N ALA A 23 8.09 -6.68 0.24
CA ALA A 23 6.65 -6.91 0.17
C ALA A 23 5.77 -5.85 0.88
N LYS A 24 6.18 -4.58 0.87
CA LYS A 24 5.44 -3.49 1.53
C LYS A 24 4.02 -3.35 0.97
N CYS A 25 3.86 -3.33 -0.35
CA CYS A 25 2.56 -3.21 -1.02
C CYS A 25 1.70 -4.47 -0.94
N CYS A 26 2.23 -5.62 -0.52
CA CYS A 26 1.45 -6.85 -0.34
C CYS A 26 0.76 -6.92 1.03
N ARG A 27 0.87 -5.85 1.83
CA ARG A 27 0.35 -5.75 3.20
C ARG A 27 -0.71 -4.66 3.35
N TYR A 28 -1.10 -4.03 2.24
CA TYR A 28 -2.22 -3.10 2.16
C TYR A 28 -2.69 -2.98 0.71
N PHE A 29 -3.86 -2.40 0.50
CA PHE A 29 -4.22 -1.82 -0.78
C PHE A 29 -4.78 -0.41 -0.55
N ALA A 30 -4.62 0.47 -1.53
CA ALA A 30 -5.17 1.81 -1.52
C ALA A 30 -6.11 1.96 -2.72
N LEU A 31 -7.28 2.56 -2.48
CA LEU A 31 -8.25 2.90 -3.53
C LEU A 31 -8.52 4.39 -3.46
N ALA A 32 -8.57 5.03 -4.63
CA ALA A 32 -8.98 6.41 -4.72
C ALA A 32 -10.43 6.54 -4.23
N ILE A 33 -10.70 7.61 -3.48
CA ILE A 33 -12.03 8.02 -3.05
C ILE A 33 -12.26 9.44 -3.54
N ASP A 34 -13.53 9.85 -3.61
CA ASP A 34 -13.88 11.22 -3.97
C ASP A 34 -13.33 12.21 -2.92
N THR A 35 -12.92 13.38 -3.40
CA THR A 35 -12.51 14.49 -2.53
C THR A 35 -13.72 14.93 -1.70
N PRO A 36 -13.64 14.95 -0.36
CA PRO A 36 -14.75 15.37 0.48
C PRO A 36 -15.05 16.86 0.25
N ASP A 37 -16.26 17.17 -0.18
CA ASP A 37 -16.69 18.54 -0.48
C ASP A 37 -17.83 19.02 0.42
N CYS A 38 -18.45 18.12 1.19
CA CYS A 38 -19.48 18.44 2.16
C CYS A 38 -19.27 17.72 3.50
N ALA A 39 -19.96 18.20 4.55
CA ALA A 39 -19.84 17.64 5.90
C ALA A 39 -20.16 16.14 5.97
N GLN A 40 -21.10 15.69 5.13
CA GLN A 40 -21.52 14.29 5.07
C GLN A 40 -20.40 13.36 4.59
N ASP A 41 -19.52 13.82 3.70
CA ASP A 41 -18.38 13.04 3.22
C ASP A 41 -17.36 12.81 4.34
N TYR A 42 -17.12 13.83 5.16
CA TYR A 42 -16.26 13.71 6.35
C TYR A 42 -16.84 12.74 7.37
N ASP A 43 -18.17 12.63 7.49
CA ASP A 43 -18.80 11.62 8.33
C ASP A 43 -18.59 10.19 7.79
N TYR A 44 -18.64 10.00 6.46
CA TYR A 44 -18.28 8.71 5.85
C TYR A 44 -16.81 8.36 6.09
N MET A 45 -15.90 9.34 5.94
CA MET A 45 -14.49 9.15 6.25
C MET A 45 -14.27 8.77 7.71
N ARG A 46 -14.94 9.46 8.64
CA ARG A 46 -14.90 9.12 10.06
C ARG A 46 -15.37 7.69 10.29
N TRP A 47 -16.44 7.25 9.63
CA TRP A 47 -16.91 5.87 9.72
C TRP A 47 -15.86 4.85 9.22
N TYR A 48 -15.15 5.12 8.11
CA TYR A 48 -14.04 4.27 7.67
C TYR A 48 -12.97 4.16 8.76
N LEU A 49 -12.54 5.30 9.31
CA LEU A 49 -11.46 5.40 10.29
C LEU A 49 -11.79 4.79 11.67
N LEU A 50 -13.04 4.44 11.94
CA LEU A 50 -13.43 3.70 13.15
C LEU A 50 -13.03 2.21 13.10
N HIS A 51 -12.60 1.70 11.94
CA HIS A 51 -12.13 0.32 11.79
C HIS A 51 -10.60 0.24 11.98
N GLU A 52 -10.14 -0.79 12.68
CA GLU A 52 -8.73 -0.96 13.14
C GLU A 52 -7.68 -0.91 12.02
N HIS A 53 -8.06 -1.24 10.79
CA HIS A 53 -7.15 -1.41 9.66
C HIS A 53 -7.43 -0.45 8.52
N ALA A 54 -8.03 0.71 8.81
CA ALA A 54 -8.26 1.77 7.82
C ALA A 54 -7.33 2.97 8.05
N SER A 55 -6.90 3.60 6.97
CA SER A 55 -6.24 4.90 6.97
C SER A 55 -6.73 5.71 5.78
N VAL A 56 -6.71 7.03 5.89
CA VAL A 56 -7.03 7.94 4.78
C VAL A 56 -5.85 8.89 4.58
N PHE A 57 -5.44 9.09 3.33
CA PHE A 57 -4.34 9.98 2.99
C PHE A 57 -4.61 10.71 1.67
N VAL A 58 -3.85 11.79 1.44
CA VAL A 58 -3.89 12.58 0.21
C VAL A 58 -2.51 12.54 -0.43
N ASP A 59 -2.46 12.22 -1.72
CA ASP A 59 -1.23 12.25 -2.52
C ASP A 59 -1.53 12.95 -3.86
N GLU A 60 -0.73 13.96 -4.18
CA GLU A 60 -0.91 14.82 -5.37
C GLU A 60 -2.35 15.35 -5.56
N GLY A 61 -3.06 15.61 -4.46
CA GLY A 61 -4.45 16.11 -4.47
C GLY A 61 -5.53 15.04 -4.65
N VAL A 62 -5.14 13.76 -4.80
CA VAL A 62 -6.06 12.62 -4.85
C VAL A 62 -6.21 12.02 -3.45
N TRP A 63 -7.46 11.76 -3.05
CA TRP A 63 -7.76 11.14 -1.77
C TRP A 63 -7.80 9.62 -1.90
N TYR A 64 -7.29 8.93 -0.89
CA TYR A 64 -7.25 7.48 -0.86
C TYR A 64 -7.72 6.93 0.48
N ILE A 65 -8.49 5.85 0.43
CA ILE A 65 -8.63 4.94 1.55
C ILE A 65 -7.62 3.82 1.42
N LEU A 66 -6.88 3.56 2.49
CA LEU A 66 -5.91 2.48 2.60
C LEU A 66 -6.42 1.45 3.60
N VAL A 67 -6.53 0.21 3.15
CA VAL A 67 -6.90 -0.92 4.00
C VAL A 67 -5.65 -1.75 4.28
N HIS A 68 -5.24 -1.81 5.53
CA HIS A 68 -4.12 -2.63 6.00
C HIS A 68 -4.56 -4.08 6.07
N THR A 69 -4.16 -4.86 5.08
CA THR A 69 -4.50 -6.29 5.02
C THR A 69 -3.44 -7.07 4.28
N ARG A 70 -3.14 -8.26 4.78
CA ARG A 70 -2.11 -9.12 4.22
C ARG A 70 -2.65 -9.87 3.00
N CYS A 71 -1.96 -9.77 1.87
CA CYS A 71 -2.25 -10.59 0.69
C CYS A 71 -2.18 -12.09 1.04
N LYS A 72 -3.17 -12.86 0.58
CA LYS A 72 -3.25 -14.31 0.83
C LYS A 72 -2.15 -15.13 0.14
N HIS A 73 -1.58 -14.60 -0.94
CA HIS A 73 -0.49 -15.24 -1.72
C HIS A 73 0.91 -14.80 -1.27
N LEU A 74 1.02 -13.94 -0.25
CA LEU A 74 2.32 -13.54 0.27
C LEU A 74 2.93 -14.71 1.04
N GLN A 75 4.15 -15.10 0.72
CA GLN A 75 4.90 -16.16 1.41
C GLN A 75 5.78 -15.62 2.53
N ALA A 76 6.42 -16.50 3.30
CA ALA A 76 7.26 -16.11 4.45
C ALA A 76 8.55 -15.38 4.04
N ASP A 77 9.02 -15.61 2.81
CA ASP A 77 10.21 -15.02 2.20
C ASP A 77 9.93 -13.73 1.41
N ASN A 78 8.71 -13.17 1.54
CA ASN A 78 8.22 -12.00 0.80
C ASN A 78 8.00 -12.21 -0.71
N LEU A 79 8.05 -13.46 -1.20
CA LEU A 79 7.68 -13.77 -2.58
C LEU A 79 6.16 -13.99 -2.72
N CYS A 80 5.69 -13.87 -3.97
CA CYS A 80 4.31 -14.15 -4.34
C CYS A 80 4.18 -15.61 -4.81
N GLY A 81 3.19 -16.35 -4.30
CA GLY A 81 2.89 -17.73 -4.71
C GLY A 81 1.83 -18.39 -3.84
#